data_AF-A0A8H3H090-F1
#
_entry.id   AF-A0A8H3H090-F1
#
_cell.length_a   1.000
_cell.length_b   1.000
_cell.length_c   1.000
_cell.angle_alpha   90.00
_cell.angle_beta   90.00
_cell.angle_gamma   90.00
#
_symmetry.space_group_name_H-M   'P 1'
#
loop_
_entity.id
_entity.type
_entity.pdbx_description
1 polymer ?
#
loop_
_entity_poly.entity_id
_entity_poly.type
_entity_poly.pdbx_seq_one_letter_code
_entity_poly.pdbx_strand_id
1 'polypeptide(L)'
;MARPPQATPTNLAAFIPCLSGTGIPNSYLVKLKASANLDQHLVSVQAQYHNDSPPFVLQYKFNPDLINGYSASMGQSVLKRLQKRSDVEAIYQTCK
;
A
#
# COMPACT_ATOMS: atom_id res chain seq x y z
N MET A 1 24.89 21.06 -26.02
CA MET A 1 24.88 19.80 -25.25
C MET A 1 23.64 19.81 -24.37
N ALA A 2 22.57 19.14 -24.79
CA ALA A 2 21.32 19.10 -24.03
C ALA A 2 21.38 17.93 -23.02
N ARG A 3 21.18 18.22 -21.73
CA ARG A 3 21.07 17.18 -20.69
C ARG A 3 19.82 16.33 -20.98
N PRO A 4 19.88 14.99 -20.88
CA PRO A 4 18.70 14.17 -21.01
C PRO A 4 17.70 14.51 -19.89
N PRO A 5 16.38 14.44 -20.14
CA PRO A 5 15.39 14.63 -19.09
C PRO A 5 15.58 13.52 -18.04
N GLN A 6 15.93 13.92 -16.82
CA GLN A 6 15.86 13.03 -15.67
C GLN A 6 14.40 12.57 -15.53
N ALA A 7 14.16 11.28 -15.77
CA ALA A 7 12.92 10.63 -15.37
C ALA A 7 12.82 10.80 -13.85
N THR A 8 11.96 11.71 -13.42
CA THR A 8 11.49 11.77 -12.04
C THR A 8 10.99 10.36 -11.70
N PRO A 9 11.54 9.68 -10.67
CA PRO A 9 10.89 8.49 -10.18
C PRO A 9 9.58 8.98 -9.59
N THR A 10 8.49 8.81 -10.34
CA THR A 10 7.13 9.00 -9.84
C THR A 10 7.00 8.03 -8.68
N ASN A 11 7.26 8.52 -7.46
CA ASN A 11 7.31 7.78 -6.21
C ASN A 11 5.88 7.55 -5.73
N LEU A 12 5.04 7.04 -6.64
CA LEU A 12 3.68 6.63 -6.36
C LEU A 12 3.66 5.11 -6.45
N ALA A 13 3.22 4.47 -5.37
CA ALA A 13 3.02 3.02 -5.39
C ALA A 13 2.00 2.67 -6.48
N ALA A 14 2.28 1.60 -7.22
CA ALA A 14 1.37 1.13 -8.25
C ALA A 14 0.05 0.65 -7.61
N PHE A 15 -1.10 1.15 -8.05
CA PHE A 15 -2.40 0.63 -7.66
C PHE A 15 -2.91 -0.36 -8.71
N ILE A 16 -3.16 -1.59 -8.28
CA ILE A 16 -3.55 -2.69 -9.15
C ILE A 16 -4.97 -3.12 -8.73
N PRO A 17 -6.01 -2.65 -9.44
CA PRO A 17 -7.38 -3.02 -9.15
C PRO A 17 -7.65 -4.48 -9.52
N CYS A 18 -8.67 -5.06 -8.91
CA CYS A 18 -9.14 -6.39 -9.27
C CYS A 18 -9.82 -6.33 -10.64
N LEU A 19 -9.24 -7.01 -11.65
CA LEU A 19 -9.72 -6.96 -13.04
C LEU A 19 -11.06 -7.69 -13.26
N SER A 20 -11.47 -8.58 -12.34
CA SER A 20 -12.58 -9.52 -12.55
C SER A 20 -13.92 -9.08 -11.96
N GLY A 21 -14.05 -7.85 -11.46
CA GLY A 21 -15.30 -7.38 -10.83
C GLY A 21 -15.66 -8.05 -9.49
N THR A 22 -14.84 -8.99 -9.01
CA THR A 22 -14.96 -9.66 -7.69
C THR A 22 -14.13 -8.96 -6.60
N GLY A 23 -13.77 -7.70 -6.81
CA GLY A 23 -13.00 -6.92 -5.85
C GLY A 23 -13.74 -6.78 -4.52
N ILE A 24 -13.11 -7.21 -3.44
CA ILE A 24 -13.65 -7.04 -2.10
C ILE A 24 -13.51 -5.56 -1.74
N PRO A 25 -14.63 -4.84 -1.51
CA PRO A 25 -14.57 -3.42 -1.22
C PRO A 25 -13.77 -3.18 0.05
N ASN A 26 -12.96 -2.13 0.03
CA ASN A 26 -12.06 -1.73 1.11
C ASN A 26 -10.96 -2.74 1.47
N SER A 27 -10.84 -3.90 0.81
CA SER A 27 -9.77 -4.88 1.11
C SER A 27 -8.62 -4.75 0.12
N TYR A 28 -7.41 -4.53 0.64
CA TYR A 28 -6.22 -4.34 -0.18
C TYR A 28 -5.01 -5.07 0.41
N LEU A 29 -4.16 -5.59 -0.47
CA LEU A 29 -2.83 -6.08 -0.17
C LEU A 29 -1.82 -4.96 -0.47
N VAL A 30 -1.07 -4.55 0.53
CA VAL A 30 -0.02 -3.54 0.42
C VAL A 30 1.32 -4.26 0.45
N LYS A 31 2.07 -4.12 -0.63
CA LYS A 31 3.44 -4.59 -0.75
C LYS A 31 4.39 -3.42 -0.50
N LEU A 32 5.31 -3.60 0.43
CA LEU A 32 6.37 -2.67 0.78
C LEU A 32 7.64 -3.01 -0.01
N LYS A 33 8.52 -2.02 -0.15
CA LYS A 33 9.85 -2.24 -0.74
C LYS A 33 10.68 -3.14 0.16
N ALA A 34 11.62 -3.91 -0.41
CA ALA A 34 12.50 -4.79 0.37
C ALA A 34 13.32 -4.06 1.44
N SER A 35 13.64 -2.78 1.22
CA SER A 35 14.37 -1.93 2.17
C SER A 35 13.51 -1.33 3.28
N ALA A 36 12.18 -1.49 3.23
CA ALA A 36 11.27 -0.91 4.20
C ALA A 36 11.05 -1.83 5.41
N ASN A 37 11.04 -1.26 6.61
CA ASN A 37 10.71 -2.01 7.82
C ASN A 37 9.18 -2.08 7.99
N LEU A 38 8.61 -3.26 7.83
CA LEU A 38 7.16 -3.47 7.87
C LEU A 38 6.56 -3.18 9.24
N ASP A 39 7.21 -3.59 10.33
CA ASP A 39 6.71 -3.36 11.69
C ASP A 39 6.63 -1.85 11.98
N GLN A 40 7.69 -1.11 11.68
CA GLN A 40 7.71 0.35 11.83
C GLN A 40 6.67 1.03 10.94
N HIS A 41 6.49 0.55 9.70
CA HIS A 41 5.46 1.04 8.79
C HIS A 41 4.06 0.81 9.37
N LEU A 42 3.74 -0.39 9.83
CA LEU A 42 2.42 -0.72 10.39
C LEU A 42 2.09 0.09 11.63
N VAL A 43 3.04 0.27 12.56
CA VAL A 43 2.85 1.12 13.74
C VAL A 43 2.52 2.56 13.31
N SER A 44 3.24 3.10 12.33
CA SER A 44 2.99 4.44 11.78
C SER A 44 1.62 4.55 11.11
N VAL A 45 1.25 3.57 10.27
CA VAL A 45 -0.03 3.53 9.55
C VAL A 45 -1.19 3.40 10.52
N GLN A 46 -1.10 2.51 11.51
CA GLN A 46 -2.16 2.32 12.49
C GLN A 46 -2.34 3.57 13.35
N ALA A 47 -1.24 4.20 13.80
CA ALA A 47 -1.32 5.46 14.53
C ALA A 47 -1.95 6.59 13.70
N GLN A 48 -1.64 6.69 12.40
CA GLN A 48 -2.14 7.76 11.55
C GLN A 48 -3.59 7.56 11.08
N TYR A 49 -4.03 6.32 10.85
CA TYR A 49 -5.29 6.02 10.18
C TYR A 49 -6.31 5.29 11.04
N HIS A 50 -6.06 5.09 12.33
CA HIS A 50 -7.07 4.48 13.23
C HIS A 50 -8.35 5.33 13.38
N ASN A 51 -8.27 6.64 13.15
CA ASN A 51 -9.43 7.55 13.20
C ASN A 51 -10.07 7.83 11.83
N ASP A 52 -9.54 7.26 10.75
CA ASP A 52 -10.13 7.45 9.41
C ASP A 52 -11.44 6.64 9.29
N SER A 53 -12.35 7.06 8.41
CA SER A 53 -13.60 6.34 8.17
C SER A 53 -13.70 5.95 6.70
N PRO A 54 -13.69 4.65 6.35
CA PRO A 54 -13.58 3.50 7.26
C PRO A 54 -12.18 3.34 7.89
N PRO A 55 -12.11 2.77 9.11
CA PRO A 55 -10.86 2.64 9.85
C PRO A 55 -9.89 1.69 9.14
N PHE A 56 -8.60 1.94 9.34
CA PHE A 56 -7.58 0.99 8.94
C PHE A 56 -7.61 -0.25 9.84
N VAL A 57 -7.90 -1.41 9.27
CA VAL A 57 -7.93 -2.71 9.95
C VAL A 57 -6.93 -3.65 9.28
N LEU A 58 -5.85 -3.96 9.98
CA LEU A 58 -4.91 -4.97 9.53
C LEU A 58 -5.59 -6.36 9.59
N GLN A 59 -5.65 -7.05 8.45
CA GLN A 59 -6.24 -8.40 8.36
C GLN A 59 -5.16 -9.48 8.48
N TYR A 60 -4.06 -9.30 7.77
CA TYR A 60 -2.98 -10.29 7.74
C TYR A 60 -1.63 -9.62 7.52
N LYS A 61 -0.61 -10.11 8.21
CA LYS A 61 0.79 -9.70 8.00
C LYS A 61 1.50 -10.85 7.30
N PHE A 62 2.12 -10.59 6.14
CA PHE A 62 2.90 -11.59 5.45
C PHE A 62 4.30 -11.71 6.06
N ASN A 63 4.92 -12.88 5.90
CA ASN A 63 6.31 -13.09 6.31
C ASN A 63 7.23 -12.21 5.46
N PRO A 64 8.05 -11.34 6.06
CA PRO A 64 8.90 -10.40 5.32
C PRO A 64 9.94 -11.09 4.44
N ASP A 65 10.36 -12.31 4.80
CA ASP A 65 11.25 -13.16 3.98
C ASP A 65 10.64 -13.64 2.66
N LEU A 66 9.30 -13.72 2.59
CA LEU A 66 8.57 -14.14 1.38
C LEU A 66 7.99 -12.93 0.65
N ILE A 67 7.22 -12.11 1.38
CA ILE A 67 6.55 -10.93 0.88
C ILE A 67 6.59 -9.89 1.99
N ASN A 68 7.40 -8.85 1.80
CA ASN A 68 7.39 -7.70 2.68
C ASN A 68 6.10 -6.89 2.45
N GLY A 69 5.00 -7.27 3.11
CA GLY A 69 3.71 -6.63 2.91
C GLY A 69 2.65 -7.12 3.89
N TYR A 70 1.43 -6.59 3.73
CA TYR A 70 0.29 -6.91 4.57
C TYR A 70 -1.02 -6.79 3.81
N SER A 71 -2.05 -7.48 4.29
CA SER A 71 -3.44 -7.28 3.86
C SER A 71 -4.18 -6.48 4.92
N ALA A 72 -4.91 -5.46 4.48
CA ALA A 72 -5.69 -4.61 5.37
C ALA A 72 -6.99 -4.17 4.70
N SER A 73 -8.01 -3.96 5.53
CA SER A 73 -9.23 -3.28 5.15
C SER A 73 -9.09 -1.79 5.44
N MET A 74 -9.31 -0.91 4.46
CA MET A 74 -9.15 0.54 4.61
C MET A 74 -9.96 1.31 3.56
N GLY A 75 -10.18 2.61 3.84
CA GLY A 75 -10.90 3.49 2.93
C GLY A 75 -10.07 3.96 1.73
N GLN A 76 -10.76 4.52 0.74
CA GLN A 76 -10.14 5.17 -0.42
C GLN A 76 -9.20 6.34 -0.01
N SER A 77 -9.53 7.04 1.08
CA SER A 77 -8.70 8.12 1.63
C SER A 77 -7.34 7.61 2.11
N VAL A 78 -7.33 6.54 2.90
CA VAL A 78 -6.12 5.88 3.41
C VAL A 78 -5.32 5.30 2.24
N LEU A 79 -5.98 4.66 1.27
CA LEU A 79 -5.35 4.12 0.08
C LEU A 79 -4.61 5.20 -0.73
N LYS A 80 -5.23 6.34 -1.01
CA LYS A 80 -4.57 7.47 -1.70
C LYS A 80 -3.36 8.01 -0.93
N ARG A 81 -3.37 7.93 0.40
CA ARG A 81 -2.22 8.34 1.23
C ARG A 81 -1.11 7.30 1.21
N LEU A 82 -1.45 6.01 1.27
CA LEU A 82 -0.48 4.92 1.12
C LEU A 82 0.16 4.90 -0.27
N GLN A 83 -0.56 5.27 -1.32
CA GLN A 83 0.03 5.39 -2.66
C GLN A 83 1.14 6.46 -2.73
N LYS A 84 1.07 7.49 -1.89
CA LYS A 84 2.08 8.57 -1.83
C LYS A 84 3.26 8.24 -0.92
N ARG A 85 3.22 7.11 -0.21
CA ARG A 85 4.28 6.71 0.70
C ARG A 85 5.43 6.08 -0.08
N SER A 86 6.65 6.53 0.22
CA SER A 86 7.86 6.12 -0.50
C SER A 86 8.35 4.71 -0.14
N ASP A 87 7.89 4.17 0.99
CA ASP A 87 8.15 2.81 1.45
C ASP A 87 7.19 1.76 0.88
N VAL A 88 6.09 2.20 0.27
CA VAL A 88 5.14 1.33 -0.42
C VAL A 88 5.59 1.11 -1.86
N GLU A 89 5.62 -0.16 -2.28
CA GLU A 89 5.95 -0.56 -3.64
C GLU A 89 4.70 -0.65 -4.52
N ALA A 90 3.69 -1.36 -4.04
CA ALA A 90 2.44 -1.59 -4.77
C ALA A 90 1.28 -1.87 -3.82
N ILE A 91 0.07 -1.56 -4.28
CA ILE A 91 -1.19 -1.82 -3.58
C ILE A 91 -2.11 -2.57 -4.53
N TYR A 92 -2.52 -3.76 -4.14
CA TYR A 92 -3.40 -4.64 -4.90
C TYR A 92 -4.77 -4.65 -4.23
N GLN A 93 -5.84 -4.57 -5.00
CA GLN A 93 -7.18 -4.79 -4.48
C GLN A 93 -7.44 -6.29 -4.34
N THR A 94 -7.87 -6.74 -3.16
CA THR A 94 -8.16 -8.15 -2.91
C THR A 94 -9.36 -8.58 -3.74
N CYS A 95 -9.24 -9.68 -4.47
CA CYS A 95 -10.33 -10.32 -5.22
C CYS A 95 -10.89 -11.50 -4.45
N LYS A 96 -12.18 -11.77 -4.61
CA LYS A 96 -12.80 -13.06 -4.27
C LYS A 96 -12.62 -14.05 -5.41
#